data_AF-A0A915D736-F1
#
_entry.id   AF-A0A915D736-F1
#
_cell.length_a   1.000
_cell.length_b   1.000
_cell.length_c   1.000
_cell.angle_alpha   90.00
_cell.angle_beta   90.00
_cell.angle_gamma   90.00
#
_symmetry.space_group_name_H-M   'P 1'
#
loop_
_entity.id
_entity.type
_entity.pdbx_description
1 polymer ?
#
loop_
_entity_poly.entity_id
_entity_poly.type
_entity_poly.pdbx_seq_one_letter_code
_entity_poly.pdbx_strand_id
1 'polypeptide(L)'
;MKPIVLAIKRPFLLKSLVFSILQRLVLVIGLPNNFSNSLIGLLGSKHLFLVTTSLIFLLKKQQYTGHWCLTATLLFTALCQLYFDATEFTSFRGSLMIASMKQISFAYDTQKMTSANHQSLKESLCSMISSLKYLAIAIFFVTYSSCLAEEMPHLLGFPMLHKYTTAQSYRTSHYFVSYFAMFTAYISGFGDAAETTKWSKVEWPSSMSDVVVYWNMPMHRFLHKYIFQKTRFNFGYATAMFSTFLASSLLHGFNFLLTAVLLSLGFYAYAESAFRNGLSNKLNACLKSRKCVPDCQHRFKKNEFWVAALNLAFVFLKHFSSGLFGSSFPTNRCPRIRL
;
A
#
# COMPACT_ATOMS: atom_id res chain seq x y z
N MET A 1 -33.82 3.06 -24.84
CA MET A 1 -33.01 2.96 -23.59
C MET A 1 -31.55 2.51 -23.83
N LYS A 2 -30.78 3.20 -24.70
CA LYS A 2 -29.33 2.94 -24.91
C LYS A 2 -28.38 4.17 -24.96
N PRO A 3 -28.80 5.45 -25.00
CA PRO A 3 -27.84 6.56 -25.09
C PRO A 3 -27.27 7.04 -23.74
N ILE A 4 -27.97 6.81 -22.61
CA ILE A 4 -27.56 7.33 -21.29
C ILE A 4 -26.30 6.62 -20.75
N VAL A 5 -26.12 5.32 -21.07
CA VAL A 5 -24.96 4.53 -20.62
C VAL A 5 -23.66 4.94 -21.34
N LEU A 6 -23.75 5.44 -22.58
CA LEU A 6 -22.60 5.89 -23.37
C LEU A 6 -22.08 7.26 -22.90
N ALA A 7 -22.98 8.16 -22.47
CA ALA A 7 -22.62 9.48 -21.96
C ALA A 7 -21.88 9.42 -20.61
N ILE A 8 -22.25 8.48 -19.73
CA ILE A 8 -21.60 8.28 -18.41
C ILE A 8 -20.20 7.65 -18.55
N LYS A 9 -19.95 6.85 -19.61
CA LYS A 9 -18.63 6.25 -19.85
C LYS A 9 -17.56 7.27 -20.24
N ARG A 10 -17.86 8.27 -21.07
CA ARG A 10 -16.87 9.26 -21.56
C ARG A 10 -16.10 10.04 -20.47
N PRO A 11 -16.75 10.66 -19.46
CA PRO A 11 -16.03 11.41 -18.43
C PRO A 11 -15.19 10.49 -17.55
N PHE A 12 -15.71 9.30 -17.23
CA PHE A 12 -14.99 8.30 -16.48
C PHE A 12 -13.72 7.80 -17.21
N LEU A 13 -13.82 7.58 -18.52
CA LEU A 13 -12.69 7.18 -19.37
C LEU A 13 -11.61 8.27 -19.44
N LEU A 14 -12.00 9.53 -19.57
CA LEU A 14 -11.07 10.65 -19.57
C LEU A 14 -10.32 10.76 -18.23
N LYS A 15 -11.05 10.64 -17.11
CA LYS A 15 -10.46 10.63 -15.75
C LYS A 15 -9.45 9.50 -15.58
N SER A 16 -9.78 8.28 -16.02
CA SER A 16 -8.89 7.12 -15.94
C SER A 16 -7.64 7.26 -16.82
N LEU A 17 -7.78 7.87 -18.00
CA LEU A 17 -6.66 8.11 -18.91
C LEU A 17 -5.68 9.14 -18.33
N VAL A 18 -6.20 10.26 -17.79
CA VAL A 18 -5.39 11.30 -17.14
C VAL A 18 -4.64 10.74 -15.94
N PHE A 19 -5.32 9.96 -15.08
CA PHE A 19 -4.68 9.29 -13.94
C PHE A 19 -3.53 8.37 -14.38
N SER A 20 -3.75 7.56 -15.43
CA SER A 20 -2.72 6.68 -15.99
C SER A 20 -1.52 7.46 -16.53
N ILE A 21 -1.74 8.58 -17.22
CA ILE A 21 -0.67 9.42 -17.78
C ILE A 21 0.14 10.09 -16.67
N LEU A 22 -0.51 10.64 -15.65
CA LEU A 22 0.18 11.28 -14.52
C LEU A 22 1.00 10.27 -13.72
N GLN A 23 0.51 9.04 -13.56
CA GLN A 23 1.25 7.97 -12.89
C GLN A 23 2.49 7.53 -13.70
N ARG A 24 2.47 7.63 -15.03
CA ARG A 24 3.64 7.37 -15.90
C ARG A 24 4.76 8.39 -15.66
N LEU A 25 4.43 9.67 -15.51
CA LEU A 25 5.43 10.72 -15.30
C LEU A 25 6.26 10.49 -14.04
N VAL A 26 5.63 10.00 -12.97
CA VAL A 26 6.31 9.68 -11.69
C VAL A 26 7.27 8.52 -11.82
N LEU A 27 6.86 7.48 -12.56
CA LEU A 27 7.68 6.29 -12.77
C LEU A 27 8.89 6.57 -13.67
N VAL A 28 8.78 7.54 -14.58
CA VAL A 28 9.88 7.99 -15.44
C VAL A 28 10.89 8.85 -14.67
N ILE A 29 10.44 9.71 -13.76
CA ILE A 29 11.30 10.60 -12.96
C ILE A 29 12.13 9.84 -11.91
N GLY A 30 11.69 8.65 -11.46
CA GLY A 30 12.38 7.86 -10.44
C GLY A 30 13.52 6.95 -10.93
N LEU A 31 13.96 7.03 -12.18
CA LEU A 31 14.99 6.14 -12.74
C LEU A 31 16.34 6.86 -12.89
N PRO A 32 17.47 6.25 -12.46
CA PRO A 32 18.80 6.82 -12.66
C PRO A 32 19.19 6.88 -14.14
N ASN A 33 19.91 7.95 -14.51
CA ASN A 33 20.19 8.38 -15.90
C ASN A 33 21.08 7.45 -16.76
N ASN A 34 21.62 6.35 -16.23
CA ASN A 34 22.68 5.56 -16.89
C ASN A 34 22.24 4.24 -17.56
N PHE A 35 20.95 4.03 -17.84
CA PHE A 35 20.48 2.87 -18.58
C PHE A 35 19.97 3.32 -19.95
N SER A 36 20.70 3.11 -21.05
CA SER A 36 20.22 3.54 -22.39
C SER A 36 19.70 2.40 -23.27
N ASN A 37 20.24 1.18 -23.16
CA ASN A 37 19.85 0.08 -24.06
C ASN A 37 18.77 -0.86 -23.48
N SER A 38 18.81 -1.16 -22.18
CA SER A 38 17.71 -1.89 -21.49
C SER A 38 16.51 -0.98 -21.22
N LEU A 39 16.71 0.35 -21.14
CA LEU A 39 15.65 1.32 -20.86
C LEU A 39 14.59 1.40 -21.96
N ILE A 40 14.94 1.25 -23.23
CA ILE A 40 13.96 1.26 -24.33
C ILE A 40 13.09 -0.01 -24.29
N GLY A 41 13.66 -1.18 -23.94
CA GLY A 41 12.92 -2.42 -23.74
C GLY A 41 12.10 -2.43 -22.43
N LEU A 42 12.60 -1.80 -21.37
CA LEU A 42 11.94 -1.69 -20.07
C LEU A 42 10.83 -0.64 -20.08
N LEU A 43 11.06 0.53 -20.69
CA LEU A 43 10.01 1.53 -20.95
C LEU A 43 9.00 0.97 -21.94
N GLY A 44 9.43 0.25 -22.98
CA GLY A 44 8.56 -0.43 -23.95
C GLY A 44 7.67 -1.49 -23.32
N SER A 45 8.21 -2.39 -22.50
CA SER A 45 7.44 -3.44 -21.81
C SER A 45 6.53 -2.87 -20.71
N LYS A 46 6.97 -1.87 -19.95
CA LYS A 46 6.14 -1.16 -18.96
C LYS A 46 5.04 -0.34 -19.63
N HIS A 47 5.33 0.37 -20.72
CA HIS A 47 4.32 1.07 -21.53
C HIS A 47 3.33 0.08 -22.14
N LEU A 48 3.79 -1.04 -22.68
CA LEU A 48 2.96 -2.08 -23.28
C LEU A 48 2.04 -2.72 -22.24
N PHE A 49 2.54 -3.03 -21.04
CA PHE A 49 1.72 -3.55 -19.93
C PHE A 49 0.66 -2.54 -19.46
N LEU A 50 1.04 -1.27 -19.31
CA LEU A 50 0.13 -0.18 -18.95
C LEU A 50 -0.91 0.11 -20.04
N VAL A 51 -0.52 0.07 -21.31
CA VAL A 51 -1.40 0.27 -22.47
C VAL A 51 -2.35 -0.92 -22.61
N THR A 52 -1.88 -2.15 -22.50
CA THR A 52 -2.73 -3.36 -22.58
C THR A 52 -3.73 -3.44 -21.43
N THR A 53 -3.32 -3.14 -20.19
CA THR A 53 -4.25 -3.07 -19.04
C THR A 53 -5.28 -1.95 -19.20
N SER A 54 -4.87 -0.79 -19.71
CA SER A 54 -5.77 0.33 -20.02
C SER A 54 -6.70 0.02 -21.20
N LEU A 55 -6.24 -0.72 -22.22
CA LEU A 55 -7.06 -1.21 -23.34
C LEU A 55 -8.08 -2.26 -22.87
N ILE A 56 -7.69 -3.18 -22.00
CA ILE A 56 -8.59 -4.18 -21.39
C ILE A 56 -9.68 -3.47 -20.56
N PHE A 57 -9.30 -2.39 -19.87
CA PHE A 57 -10.22 -1.51 -19.14
C PHE A 57 -11.22 -0.81 -20.05
N LEU A 58 -10.78 -0.38 -21.24
CA LEU A 58 -11.58 0.27 -22.28
C LEU A 58 -12.52 -0.71 -23.02
N LEU A 59 -12.09 -1.95 -23.24
CA LEU A 59 -12.73 -2.88 -24.17
C LEU A 59 -13.74 -3.86 -23.53
N LYS A 60 -13.69 -4.12 -22.21
CA LYS A 60 -14.59 -5.12 -21.56
C LYS A 60 -15.65 -4.53 -20.62
N LYS A 61 -16.77 -5.24 -20.53
CA LYS A 61 -17.90 -4.99 -19.60
C LYS A 61 -17.38 -4.94 -18.16
N GLN A 62 -17.73 -3.89 -17.40
CA GLN A 62 -17.14 -3.54 -16.10
C GLN A 62 -17.03 -4.68 -15.06
N GLN A 63 -17.88 -5.71 -15.14
CA GLN A 63 -17.98 -6.76 -14.13
C GLN A 63 -16.72 -7.64 -13.98
N TYR A 64 -15.93 -7.83 -15.04
CA TYR A 64 -14.76 -8.74 -15.03
C TYR A 64 -13.41 -8.02 -15.06
N THR A 65 -13.40 -6.69 -15.12
CA THR A 65 -12.18 -5.90 -15.36
C THR A 65 -11.10 -6.12 -14.31
N GLY A 66 -11.48 -6.23 -13.02
CA GLY A 66 -10.53 -6.49 -11.95
C GLY A 66 -9.85 -7.87 -12.05
N HIS A 67 -10.56 -8.92 -12.45
CA HIS A 67 -10.00 -10.27 -12.60
C HIS A 67 -9.01 -10.36 -13.76
N TRP A 68 -9.31 -9.70 -14.88
CA TRP A 68 -8.38 -9.60 -16.01
C TRP A 68 -7.14 -8.78 -15.65
N CYS A 69 -7.30 -7.67 -14.93
CA CYS A 69 -6.18 -6.87 -14.43
C CYS A 69 -5.28 -7.68 -13.50
N LEU A 70 -5.84 -8.40 -12.53
CA LEU A 70 -5.09 -9.30 -11.65
C LEU A 70 -4.30 -10.35 -12.44
N THR A 71 -4.97 -11.06 -13.36
CA THR A 71 -4.35 -12.14 -14.14
C THR A 71 -3.24 -11.62 -15.04
N ALA A 72 -3.48 -10.51 -15.75
CA ALA A 72 -2.46 -9.88 -16.58
C ALA A 72 -1.26 -9.40 -15.77
N THR A 73 -1.50 -8.83 -14.59
CA THR A 73 -0.45 -8.33 -13.68
C THR A 73 0.42 -9.44 -13.11
N LEU A 74 -0.21 -10.55 -12.69
CA LEU A 74 0.50 -11.73 -12.22
C LEU A 74 1.33 -12.38 -13.34
N LEU A 75 0.74 -12.54 -14.52
CA LEU A 75 1.42 -13.09 -15.69
C LEU A 75 2.62 -12.23 -16.09
N PHE A 76 2.43 -10.91 -16.16
CA PHE A 76 3.51 -9.98 -16.50
C PHE A 76 4.64 -10.01 -15.47
N THR A 77 4.31 -10.04 -14.17
CA THR A 77 5.32 -10.16 -13.11
C THR A 77 6.10 -11.47 -13.22
N ALA A 78 5.42 -12.58 -13.51
CA ALA A 78 6.07 -13.87 -13.72
C ALA A 78 6.96 -13.87 -14.97
N LEU A 79 6.48 -13.31 -16.09
CA LEU A 79 7.25 -13.19 -17.33
C LEU A 79 8.50 -12.32 -17.13
N CYS A 80 8.39 -11.18 -16.45
CA CYS A 80 9.56 -10.36 -16.11
C CYS A 80 10.55 -11.13 -15.23
N GLN A 81 10.06 -11.91 -14.26
CA GLN A 81 10.94 -12.70 -13.39
C GLN A 81 11.66 -13.84 -14.14
N LEU A 82 11.05 -14.39 -15.20
CA LEU A 82 11.66 -15.43 -16.03
C LEU A 82 12.59 -14.87 -17.12
N TYR A 83 12.33 -13.65 -17.58
CA TYR A 83 13.06 -13.04 -18.70
C TYR A 83 14.30 -12.25 -18.26
N PHE A 84 14.22 -11.55 -17.13
CA PHE A 84 15.30 -10.68 -16.66
C PHE A 84 16.20 -11.40 -15.64
N ASP A 85 17.50 -11.11 -15.71
CA ASP A 85 18.46 -11.56 -14.70
C ASP A 85 18.13 -11.01 -13.31
N ALA A 86 18.56 -11.72 -12.27
CA ALA A 86 18.21 -11.42 -10.88
C ALA A 86 18.56 -9.97 -10.45
N THR A 87 19.67 -9.42 -10.96
CA THR A 87 20.12 -8.05 -10.67
C THR A 87 19.23 -7.01 -11.36
N GLU A 88 18.91 -7.23 -12.64
CA GLU A 88 18.09 -6.35 -13.45
C GLU A 88 16.64 -6.36 -12.96
N PHE A 89 16.06 -7.54 -12.70
CA PHE A 89 14.71 -7.66 -12.14
C PHE A 89 14.60 -6.97 -10.77
N THR A 90 15.60 -7.14 -9.89
CA THR A 90 15.59 -6.54 -8.55
C THR A 90 15.60 -5.00 -8.60
N SER A 91 16.22 -4.41 -9.63
CA SER A 91 16.31 -2.95 -9.79
C SER A 91 14.94 -2.26 -9.94
N PHE A 92 13.98 -2.90 -10.62
CA PHE A 92 12.66 -2.32 -10.88
C PHE A 92 11.48 -3.09 -10.28
N ARG A 93 11.72 -4.26 -9.70
CA ARG A 93 10.69 -5.10 -9.06
C ARG A 93 9.85 -4.32 -8.05
N GLY A 94 10.49 -3.49 -7.21
CA GLY A 94 9.80 -2.74 -6.16
C GLY A 94 8.76 -1.77 -6.72
N SER A 95 9.15 -1.01 -7.75
CA SER A 95 8.24 -0.08 -8.43
C SER A 95 7.15 -0.81 -9.22
N LEU A 96 7.49 -1.91 -9.90
CA LEU A 96 6.53 -2.77 -10.59
C LEU A 96 5.47 -3.34 -9.64
N MET A 97 5.89 -3.87 -8.49
CA MET A 97 4.98 -4.42 -7.48
C MET A 97 4.06 -3.35 -6.91
N ILE A 98 4.59 -2.18 -6.55
CA ILE A 98 3.75 -1.09 -6.02
C ILE A 98 2.73 -0.65 -7.09
N ALA A 99 3.16 -0.43 -8.34
CA ALA A 99 2.26 -0.06 -9.43
C ALA A 99 1.16 -1.11 -9.66
N SER A 100 1.56 -2.38 -9.74
CA SER A 100 0.69 -3.56 -9.88
C SER A 100 -0.38 -3.63 -8.80
N MET A 101 0.04 -3.51 -7.54
CA MET A 101 -0.86 -3.57 -6.38
C MET A 101 -1.87 -2.41 -6.38
N LYS A 102 -1.44 -1.20 -6.76
CA LYS A 102 -2.33 -0.03 -6.85
C LYS A 102 -3.29 -0.13 -8.04
N GLN A 103 -2.85 -0.64 -9.19
CA GLN A 103 -3.67 -0.86 -10.38
C GLN A 103 -4.77 -1.88 -10.16
N ILE A 104 -4.43 -3.05 -9.62
CA ILE A 104 -5.41 -4.10 -9.31
C ILE A 104 -6.49 -3.51 -8.40
N SER A 105 -6.06 -2.83 -7.33
CA SER A 105 -7.01 -2.31 -6.36
C SER A 105 -7.86 -1.18 -6.93
N PHE A 106 -7.28 -0.28 -7.72
CA PHE A 106 -8.02 0.73 -8.47
C PHE A 106 -9.04 0.09 -9.40
N ALA A 107 -8.68 -0.97 -10.14
CA ALA A 107 -9.58 -1.64 -11.06
C ALA A 107 -10.82 -2.23 -10.38
N TYR A 108 -10.69 -2.74 -9.15
CA TYR A 108 -11.82 -3.23 -8.36
C TYR A 108 -12.59 -2.12 -7.64
N ASP A 109 -11.93 -1.09 -7.11
CA ASP A 109 -12.60 0.03 -6.45
C ASP A 109 -13.40 0.88 -7.45
N THR A 110 -12.94 0.95 -8.69
CA THR A 110 -13.60 1.65 -9.80
C THR A 110 -14.93 1.02 -10.21
N GLN A 111 -15.11 -0.30 -10.04
CA GLN A 111 -16.41 -0.95 -10.26
C GLN A 111 -17.51 -0.41 -9.34
N LYS A 112 -17.13 0.26 -8.24
CA LYS A 112 -18.05 0.90 -7.29
C LYS A 112 -18.33 2.38 -7.61
N MET A 113 -17.56 2.98 -8.53
CA MET A 113 -17.55 4.44 -8.80
C MET A 113 -18.45 4.89 -9.96
N THR A 114 -19.37 4.06 -10.44
CA THR A 114 -20.29 4.42 -11.55
C THR A 114 -21.43 5.36 -11.18
N SER A 115 -21.44 5.92 -9.97
CA SER A 115 -22.46 6.86 -9.52
C SER A 115 -21.82 8.17 -9.03
N ALA A 116 -21.23 8.94 -9.93
CA ALA A 116 -20.85 10.32 -9.63
C ALA A 116 -21.72 11.26 -10.49
N ASN A 117 -22.71 11.83 -9.81
CA ASN A 117 -23.61 12.86 -10.30
C ASN A 117 -22.85 14.19 -10.48
N HIS A 118 -23.52 15.17 -11.11
CA HIS A 118 -23.03 16.52 -11.39
C HIS A 118 -22.28 17.14 -10.19
N GLN A 119 -20.98 17.39 -10.34
CA GLN A 119 -20.12 17.85 -9.26
C GLN A 119 -20.29 19.36 -9.06
N SER A 120 -20.65 19.79 -7.85
CA SER A 120 -20.86 21.20 -7.52
C SER A 120 -19.52 21.94 -7.42
N LEU A 121 -19.52 23.27 -7.65
CA LEU A 121 -18.31 24.11 -7.51
C LEU A 121 -17.65 23.96 -6.13
N LYS A 122 -18.44 23.78 -5.07
CA LYS A 122 -17.96 23.54 -3.70
C LYS A 122 -17.15 22.24 -3.58
N GLU A 123 -17.62 21.17 -4.21
CA GLU A 123 -16.92 19.88 -4.22
C GLU A 123 -15.62 19.94 -5.04
N SER A 124 -15.63 20.69 -6.14
CA SER A 124 -14.42 20.92 -6.95
C SER A 124 -13.34 21.69 -6.18
N LEU A 125 -13.72 22.74 -5.44
CA LEU A 125 -12.80 23.49 -4.57
C LEU A 125 -12.26 22.63 -3.42
N CYS A 126 -13.11 21.84 -2.76
CA CYS A 126 -12.67 20.89 -1.72
C CYS A 126 -11.71 19.83 -2.27
N SER A 127 -11.94 19.32 -3.49
CA SER A 127 -11.05 18.38 -4.16
C SER A 127 -9.69 19.00 -4.47
N MET A 128 -9.67 20.27 -4.92
CA MET A 128 -8.44 20.99 -5.21
C MET A 128 -7.60 21.21 -3.94
N ILE A 129 -8.20 21.68 -2.84
CA ILE A 129 -7.51 21.84 -1.55
C ILE A 129 -6.96 20.49 -1.05
N SER A 130 -7.74 19.43 -1.17
CA SER A 130 -7.32 18.08 -0.79
C SER A 130 -6.14 17.60 -1.64
N SER A 131 -6.15 17.87 -2.94
CA SER A 131 -5.04 17.53 -3.84
C SER A 131 -3.74 18.25 -3.43
N LEU A 132 -3.80 19.55 -3.14
CA LEU A 132 -2.64 20.32 -2.68
C LEU A 132 -2.07 19.79 -1.37
N LYS A 133 -2.94 19.39 -0.43
CA LYS A 133 -2.52 18.73 0.81
C LYS A 133 -1.76 17.43 0.54
N TYR A 134 -2.24 16.58 -0.38
CA TYR A 134 -1.54 15.34 -0.73
C TYR A 134 -0.20 15.59 -1.42
N LEU A 135 -0.13 16.61 -2.28
CA LEU A 135 1.13 17.01 -2.90
C LEU A 135 2.15 17.50 -1.87
N ALA A 136 1.75 18.34 -0.92
CA ALA A 136 2.63 18.81 0.15
C ALA A 136 3.17 17.65 1.01
N ILE A 137 2.32 16.69 1.37
CA ILE A 137 2.73 15.49 2.12
C ILE A 137 3.70 14.64 1.27
N ALA A 138 3.46 14.49 -0.03
CA ALA A 138 4.35 13.75 -0.92
C ALA A 138 5.74 14.40 -1.00
N ILE A 139 5.80 15.74 -1.15
CA ILE A 139 7.05 16.51 -1.16
C ILE A 139 7.82 16.33 0.15
N PHE A 140 7.14 16.41 1.29
CA PHE A 140 7.77 16.16 2.59
C PHE A 140 8.42 14.77 2.65
N PHE A 141 7.72 13.73 2.22
CA PHE A 141 8.24 12.37 2.31
C PHE A 141 9.38 12.06 1.33
N VAL A 142 9.39 12.65 0.13
CA VAL A 142 10.52 12.48 -0.79
C VAL A 142 11.77 13.22 -0.27
N THR A 143 11.61 14.42 0.28
CA THR A 143 12.73 15.14 0.93
C THR A 143 13.26 14.36 2.13
N TYR A 144 12.37 13.77 2.93
CA TYR A 144 12.79 12.92 4.05
C TYR A 144 13.54 11.67 3.57
N SER A 145 13.01 10.94 2.58
CA SER A 145 13.63 9.69 2.13
C SER A 145 14.99 9.90 1.45
N SER A 146 15.15 11.02 0.73
CA SER A 146 16.32 11.25 -0.11
C SER A 146 17.41 12.05 0.58
N CYS A 147 17.06 12.97 1.49
CA CYS A 147 18.03 13.88 2.11
C CYS A 147 18.18 13.66 3.61
N LEU A 148 17.06 13.69 4.36
CA LEU A 148 17.12 13.70 5.83
C LEU A 148 17.51 12.35 6.43
N ALA A 149 17.17 11.24 5.77
CA ALA A 149 17.49 9.91 6.27
C ALA A 149 19.00 9.61 6.31
N GLU A 150 19.79 10.26 5.44
CA GLU A 150 21.23 10.08 5.34
C GLU A 150 21.99 10.94 6.38
N GLU A 151 21.51 12.15 6.68
CA GLU A 151 22.20 13.09 7.58
C GLU A 151 21.98 12.78 9.07
N MET A 152 20.80 12.28 9.44
CA MET A 152 20.41 12.07 10.85
C MET A 152 21.34 11.12 11.65
N PRO A 153 21.82 9.99 11.10
CA PRO A 153 22.75 9.10 11.82
C PRO A 153 24.11 9.73 12.09
N HIS A 154 24.59 10.59 11.19
CA HIS A 154 25.88 11.27 11.34
C HIS A 154 25.86 12.33 12.45
N LEU A 155 24.71 12.97 12.66
CA LEU A 155 24.53 13.98 13.71
C LEU A 155 24.44 13.39 15.13
N LEU A 156 23.87 12.19 15.26
CA LEU A 156 23.55 11.60 16.57
C LEU A 156 24.47 10.43 16.97
N GLY A 157 25.28 9.88 16.06
CA GLY A 157 26.38 8.95 16.40
C GLY A 157 25.99 7.54 16.87
N PHE A 158 24.70 7.17 16.91
CA PHE A 158 24.25 5.88 17.42
C PHE A 158 24.13 4.80 16.30
N PRO A 159 24.81 3.64 16.40
CA PRO A 159 24.76 2.59 15.37
C PRO A 159 23.36 2.03 15.08
N MET A 160 22.50 1.98 16.10
CA MET A 160 21.10 1.52 15.94
C MET A 160 20.24 2.53 15.19
N LEU A 161 20.60 3.82 15.24
CA LEU A 161 19.89 4.87 14.52
C LEU A 161 20.09 4.72 13.01
N HIS A 162 21.27 4.32 12.55
CA HIS A 162 21.53 4.11 11.12
C HIS A 162 20.62 3.02 10.52
N LYS A 163 20.39 1.92 11.26
CA LYS A 163 19.47 0.86 10.84
C LYS A 163 18.02 1.34 10.81
N TYR A 164 17.65 2.14 11.81
CA TYR A 164 16.32 2.72 11.90
C TYR A 164 16.06 3.72 10.76
N THR A 165 16.98 4.64 10.48
CA THR A 165 16.82 5.65 9.41
C THR A 165 16.81 5.01 8.03
N THR A 166 17.61 3.97 7.81
CA THR A 166 17.56 3.18 6.57
C THR A 166 16.19 2.53 6.38
N ALA A 167 15.65 1.87 7.41
CA ALA A 167 14.30 1.30 7.33
C ALA A 167 13.22 2.39 7.15
N GLN A 168 13.41 3.55 7.78
CA GLN A 168 12.51 4.69 7.66
C GLN A 168 12.50 5.29 6.26
N SER A 169 13.66 5.40 5.58
CA SER A 169 13.72 5.93 4.21
C SER A 169 12.90 5.09 3.23
N TYR A 170 12.97 3.76 3.33
CA TYR A 170 12.12 2.85 2.55
C TYR A 170 10.62 3.08 2.82
N ARG A 171 10.22 3.27 4.08
CA ARG A 171 8.81 3.55 4.43
C ARG A 171 8.36 4.90 3.87
N THR A 172 9.16 5.95 4.02
CA THR A 172 8.82 7.29 3.54
C THR A 172 8.81 7.36 2.01
N SER A 173 9.67 6.63 1.30
CA SER A 173 9.55 6.49 -0.16
C SER A 173 8.22 5.84 -0.58
N HIS A 174 7.75 4.82 0.15
CA HIS A 174 6.43 4.23 -0.10
C HIS A 174 5.29 5.23 0.18
N TYR A 175 5.41 6.06 1.24
CA TYR A 175 4.44 7.13 1.51
C TYR A 175 4.43 8.16 0.39
N PHE A 176 5.59 8.62 -0.09
CA PHE A 176 5.69 9.51 -1.24
C PHE A 176 4.90 8.98 -2.44
N VAL A 177 5.17 7.75 -2.89
CA VAL A 177 4.48 7.15 -4.05
C VAL A 177 2.97 7.07 -3.82
N SER A 178 2.55 6.71 -2.60
CA SER A 178 1.14 6.57 -2.25
C SER A 178 0.40 7.91 -2.18
N TYR A 179 1.02 8.95 -1.61
CA TYR A 179 0.46 10.30 -1.53
C TYR A 179 0.45 11.01 -2.88
N PHE A 180 1.47 10.79 -3.71
CA PHE A 180 1.46 11.28 -5.08
C PHE A 180 0.37 10.60 -5.93
N ALA A 181 0.18 9.28 -5.76
CA ALA A 181 -0.94 8.59 -6.42
C ALA A 181 -2.31 9.17 -5.97
N MET A 182 -2.49 9.48 -4.68
CA MET A 182 -3.70 10.16 -4.20
C MET A 182 -3.86 11.55 -4.84
N PHE A 183 -2.79 12.35 -4.90
CA PHE A 183 -2.81 13.65 -5.59
C PHE A 183 -3.29 13.54 -7.04
N THR A 184 -2.69 12.65 -7.83
CA THR A 184 -3.07 12.45 -9.24
C THR A 184 -4.50 11.96 -9.39
N ALA A 185 -4.99 11.11 -8.47
CA ALA A 185 -6.36 10.62 -8.48
C ALA A 185 -7.38 11.72 -8.13
N TYR A 186 -7.06 12.60 -7.18
CA TYR A 186 -7.91 13.73 -6.82
C TYR A 186 -8.01 14.76 -7.94
N ILE A 187 -6.89 15.07 -8.62
CA ILE A 187 -6.90 15.94 -9.82
C ILE A 187 -7.71 15.30 -10.95
N SER A 188 -7.60 13.98 -11.09
CA SER A 188 -8.40 13.22 -12.04
C SER A 188 -9.87 13.06 -11.60
N GLY A 189 -10.28 13.63 -10.46
CA GLY A 189 -11.67 13.64 -10.02
C GLY A 189 -12.21 12.31 -9.49
N PHE A 190 -11.34 11.46 -8.91
CA PHE A 190 -11.71 10.22 -8.20
C PHE A 190 -12.01 10.41 -6.71
N GLY A 191 -11.60 11.53 -6.12
CA GLY A 191 -11.88 11.89 -4.72
C GLY A 191 -11.42 10.84 -3.69
N ASP A 192 -12.14 10.76 -2.56
CA ASP A 192 -11.80 9.93 -1.38
C ASP A 192 -11.71 8.44 -1.66
N ALA A 193 -12.30 7.98 -2.75
CA ALA A 193 -12.28 6.58 -3.11
C ALA A 193 -10.89 6.11 -3.59
N ALA A 194 -9.96 7.04 -3.86
CA ALA A 194 -8.58 6.77 -4.22
C ALA A 194 -7.62 6.67 -3.03
N GLU A 195 -8.11 6.69 -1.77
CA GLU A 195 -7.23 6.66 -0.59
C GLU A 195 -6.40 5.36 -0.54
N THR A 196 -5.07 5.50 -0.63
CA THR A 196 -4.15 4.36 -0.79
C THR A 196 -3.44 3.94 0.49
N THR A 197 -3.13 4.89 1.39
CA THR A 197 -2.41 4.65 2.65
C THR A 197 -2.75 5.73 3.69
N LYS A 198 -2.49 5.45 4.96
CA LYS A 198 -2.52 6.43 6.06
C LYS A 198 -1.23 6.35 6.86
N TRP A 199 -0.26 7.22 6.57
CA TRP A 199 1.08 7.18 7.21
C TRP A 199 1.00 7.20 8.74
N SER A 200 0.11 8.03 9.32
CA SER A 200 -0.03 8.16 10.77
C SER A 200 -0.50 6.88 11.46
N LYS A 201 -1.27 6.04 10.77
CA LYS A 201 -1.72 4.74 11.30
C LYS A 201 -0.73 3.61 11.06
N VAL A 202 0.22 3.81 10.16
CA VAL A 202 1.33 2.89 9.93
C VAL A 202 2.44 3.15 10.95
N GLU A 203 2.82 4.41 11.15
CA GLU A 203 3.89 4.81 12.08
C GLU A 203 3.44 4.74 13.55
N TRP A 204 2.16 5.02 13.83
CA TRP A 204 1.57 4.92 15.17
C TRP A 204 0.40 3.91 15.24
N PRO A 205 0.69 2.61 15.08
CA PRO A 205 -0.34 1.59 14.94
C PRO A 205 -0.91 1.13 16.29
N SER A 206 -2.24 1.08 16.41
CA SER A 206 -2.86 0.53 17.63
C SER A 206 -2.79 -0.99 17.71
N SER A 207 -2.58 -1.69 16.57
CA SER A 207 -2.25 -3.11 16.46
C SER A 207 -1.42 -3.40 15.20
N MET A 208 -0.73 -4.55 15.13
CA MET A 208 -0.05 -5.02 13.92
C MET A 208 -1.01 -5.19 12.74
N SER A 209 -2.25 -5.55 13.04
CA SER A 209 -3.31 -5.59 12.02
C SER A 209 -3.60 -4.21 11.41
N ASP A 210 -3.39 -3.11 12.14
CA ASP A 210 -3.53 -1.76 11.58
C ASP A 210 -2.39 -1.44 10.62
N VAL A 211 -1.15 -1.87 10.92
CA VAL A 211 0.00 -1.68 10.01
C VAL A 211 -0.33 -2.26 8.64
N VAL A 212 -0.80 -3.51 8.61
CA VAL A 212 -1.12 -4.20 7.34
C VAL A 212 -2.29 -3.56 6.60
N VAL A 213 -3.31 -3.08 7.32
CA VAL A 213 -4.46 -2.38 6.73
C VAL A 213 -4.02 -1.06 6.10
N TYR A 214 -3.31 -0.22 6.85
CA TYR A 214 -3.03 1.16 6.45
C TYR A 214 -1.78 1.31 5.59
N TRP A 215 -0.91 0.29 5.55
CA TRP A 215 0.20 0.23 4.61
C TRP A 215 -0.31 0.28 3.16
N ASN A 216 -1.31 -0.54 2.83
CA ASN A 216 -1.93 -0.53 1.52
C ASN A 216 -3.43 -0.87 1.62
N MET A 217 -4.24 0.15 1.87
CA MET A 217 -5.68 -0.04 2.14
C MET A 217 -6.42 -0.71 0.98
N PRO A 218 -6.20 -0.33 -0.29
CA PRO A 218 -6.88 -0.95 -1.41
C PRO A 218 -6.53 -2.44 -1.56
N MET A 219 -5.25 -2.80 -1.41
CA MET A 219 -4.83 -4.22 -1.43
C MET A 219 -5.40 -4.99 -0.25
N HIS A 220 -5.41 -4.40 0.95
CA HIS A 220 -6.02 -5.04 2.12
C HIS A 220 -7.50 -5.32 1.89
N ARG A 221 -8.27 -4.38 1.34
CA ARG A 221 -9.70 -4.58 1.00
C ARG A 221 -9.88 -5.73 0.00
N PHE A 222 -9.04 -5.78 -1.04
CA PHE A 222 -9.04 -6.86 -2.03
C PHE A 222 -8.82 -8.22 -1.37
N LEU A 223 -7.70 -8.37 -0.66
CA LEU A 223 -7.33 -9.62 0.02
C LEU A 223 -8.39 -10.02 1.07
N HIS A 224 -8.91 -9.03 1.81
CA HIS A 224 -9.92 -9.28 2.83
C HIS A 224 -11.22 -9.82 2.21
N LYS A 225 -11.68 -9.21 1.12
CA LYS A 225 -12.94 -9.59 0.46
C LYS A 225 -12.83 -10.95 -0.23
N TYR A 226 -11.77 -11.17 -1.01
CA TYR A 226 -11.70 -12.33 -1.90
C TYR A 226 -11.05 -13.56 -1.27
N ILE A 227 -10.18 -13.35 -0.28
CA ILE A 227 -9.41 -14.44 0.35
C ILE A 227 -9.84 -14.60 1.79
N PHE A 228 -9.64 -13.57 2.62
CA PHE A 228 -9.89 -13.68 4.06
C PHE A 228 -11.33 -14.07 4.40
N GLN A 229 -12.33 -13.35 3.88
CA GLN A 229 -13.74 -13.63 4.19
C GLN A 229 -14.16 -15.02 3.74
N LYS A 230 -13.75 -15.41 2.52
CA LYS A 230 -14.08 -16.72 1.94
C LYS A 230 -13.41 -17.86 2.70
N THR A 231 -12.13 -17.74 3.03
CA THR A 231 -11.40 -18.74 3.82
C THR A 231 -11.92 -18.78 5.25
N ARG A 232 -12.25 -17.63 5.86
CA ARG A 232 -12.74 -17.57 7.24
C ARG A 232 -14.04 -18.32 7.42
N PHE A 233 -14.96 -18.16 6.47
CA PHE A 233 -16.26 -18.84 6.50
C PHE A 233 -16.10 -20.36 6.43
N ASN A 234 -15.13 -20.86 5.64
CA ASN A 234 -14.95 -22.29 5.42
C ASN A 234 -13.99 -22.99 6.39
N PHE A 235 -12.93 -22.29 6.86
CA PHE A 235 -11.78 -22.90 7.53
C PHE A 235 -11.35 -22.18 8.82
N GLY A 236 -12.11 -21.17 9.26
CA GLY A 236 -11.85 -20.45 10.51
C GLY A 236 -10.81 -19.32 10.41
N TYR A 237 -10.58 -18.63 11.53
CA TYR A 237 -9.82 -17.37 11.58
C TYR A 237 -8.32 -17.54 11.34
N ALA A 238 -7.68 -18.54 11.94
CA ALA A 238 -6.24 -18.76 11.82
C ALA A 238 -5.85 -19.07 10.37
N THR A 239 -6.54 -20.03 9.75
CA THR A 239 -6.35 -20.40 8.33
C THR A 239 -6.57 -19.22 7.41
N ALA A 240 -7.61 -18.40 7.67
CA ALA A 240 -7.87 -17.20 6.89
C ALA A 240 -6.75 -16.15 6.98
N MET A 241 -6.15 -15.97 8.16
CA MET A 241 -5.00 -15.08 8.32
C MET A 241 -3.81 -15.59 7.49
N PHE A 242 -3.38 -16.83 7.71
CA PHE A 242 -2.21 -17.37 7.00
C PHE A 242 -2.40 -17.46 5.49
N SER A 243 -3.58 -17.88 5.02
CA SER A 243 -3.89 -17.90 3.57
C SER A 243 -3.84 -16.51 2.95
N THR A 244 -4.24 -15.48 3.71
CA THR A 244 -4.22 -14.09 3.24
C THR A 244 -2.79 -13.58 3.12
N PHE A 245 -1.93 -13.85 4.09
CA PHE A 245 -0.51 -13.45 4.02
C PHE A 245 0.26 -14.24 2.97
N LEU A 246 -0.05 -15.53 2.78
CA LEU A 246 0.52 -16.34 1.70
C LEU A 246 0.11 -15.81 0.32
N ALA A 247 -1.17 -15.48 0.12
CA ALA A 247 -1.60 -14.88 -1.14
C ALA A 247 -0.97 -13.49 -1.35
N SER A 248 -0.83 -12.70 -0.28
CA SER A 248 -0.12 -11.43 -0.33
C SER A 248 1.35 -11.62 -0.74
N SER A 249 2.07 -12.62 -0.20
CA SER A 249 3.46 -12.85 -0.58
C SER A 249 3.61 -13.30 -2.02
N LEU A 250 2.70 -14.11 -2.55
CA LEU A 250 2.69 -14.50 -3.96
C LEU A 250 2.51 -13.29 -4.91
N LEU A 251 1.73 -12.29 -4.50
CA LEU A 251 1.60 -11.02 -5.24
C LEU A 251 2.90 -10.19 -5.24
N HIS A 252 3.84 -10.49 -4.33
CA HIS A 252 5.16 -9.87 -4.26
C HIS A 252 6.24 -10.63 -5.07
N GLY A 253 5.82 -11.63 -5.85
CA GLY A 253 6.71 -12.53 -6.60
C GLY A 253 7.28 -13.65 -5.73
N PHE A 254 8.01 -14.58 -6.36
CA PHE A 254 8.63 -15.72 -5.66
C PHE A 254 9.93 -15.33 -4.95
N ASN A 255 9.86 -14.35 -4.04
CA ASN A 255 11.00 -13.93 -3.23
C ASN A 255 10.88 -14.54 -1.83
N PHE A 256 11.82 -15.42 -1.48
CA PHE A 256 11.83 -16.10 -0.18
C PHE A 256 11.92 -15.12 0.99
N LEU A 257 12.78 -14.09 0.90
CA LEU A 257 12.95 -13.08 1.94
C LEU A 257 11.64 -12.32 2.20
N LEU A 258 10.99 -11.80 1.14
CA LEU A 258 9.71 -11.10 1.28
C LEU A 258 8.60 -12.02 1.78
N THR A 259 8.59 -13.27 1.33
CA THR A 259 7.62 -14.28 1.79
C THR A 259 7.77 -14.56 3.28
N ALA A 260 9.00 -14.76 3.75
CA ALA A 260 9.29 -14.95 5.17
C ALA A 260 8.88 -13.72 6.01
N VAL A 261 9.18 -12.50 5.53
CA VAL A 261 8.79 -11.26 6.21
C VAL A 261 7.27 -11.10 6.29
N LEU A 262 6.53 -11.37 5.20
CA LEU A 262 5.07 -11.25 5.21
C LEU A 262 4.39 -12.35 6.04
N LEU A 263 4.87 -13.58 5.99
CA LEU A 263 4.33 -14.68 6.81
C LEU A 263 4.61 -14.46 8.30
N SER A 264 5.80 -13.99 8.66
CA SER A 264 6.12 -13.61 10.05
C SER A 264 5.25 -12.44 10.53
N LEU A 265 5.00 -11.43 9.67
CA LEU A 265 4.07 -10.35 9.97
C LEU A 265 2.65 -10.88 10.26
N GLY A 266 2.21 -11.88 9.49
CA GLY A 266 0.94 -12.56 9.71
C GLY A 266 0.89 -13.34 11.02
N PHE A 267 1.96 -14.03 11.35
CA PHE A 267 2.11 -14.71 12.64
C PHE A 267 2.07 -13.71 13.80
N TYR A 268 2.80 -12.60 13.73
CA TYR A 268 2.78 -11.55 14.76
C TYR A 268 1.39 -10.94 14.93
N ALA A 269 0.69 -10.64 13.84
CA ALA A 269 -0.67 -10.12 13.89
C ALA A 269 -1.65 -11.11 14.53
N TYR A 270 -1.51 -12.40 14.23
CA TYR A 270 -2.32 -13.46 14.85
C TYR A 270 -2.00 -13.61 16.34
N ALA A 271 -0.72 -13.71 16.71
CA ALA A 271 -0.26 -13.87 18.08
C ALA A 271 -0.67 -12.67 18.96
N GLU A 272 -0.50 -11.44 18.48
CA GLU A 272 -0.96 -10.23 19.18
C GLU A 272 -2.48 -10.30 19.40
N SER A 273 -3.25 -10.65 18.37
CA SER A 273 -4.71 -10.69 18.48
C SER A 273 -5.17 -11.78 19.45
N ALA A 274 -4.55 -12.96 19.43
CA ALA A 274 -4.85 -14.04 20.37
C ALA A 274 -4.52 -13.63 21.81
N PHE A 275 -3.33 -13.08 22.04
CA PHE A 275 -2.88 -12.62 23.35
C PHE A 275 -3.77 -11.51 23.91
N ARG A 276 -4.02 -10.45 23.13
CA ARG A 276 -4.84 -9.32 23.55
C ARG A 276 -6.30 -9.69 23.77
N ASN A 277 -6.83 -10.67 23.04
CA ASN A 277 -8.18 -11.18 23.28
C ASN A 277 -8.26 -11.95 24.60
N GLY A 278 -7.28 -12.81 24.90
CA GLY A 278 -7.18 -13.48 26.19
C GLY A 278 -7.05 -12.51 27.36
N LEU A 279 -6.20 -11.48 27.21
CA LEU A 279 -6.00 -10.45 28.22
C LEU A 279 -7.27 -9.60 28.45
N SER A 280 -7.94 -9.19 27.37
CA SER A 280 -9.18 -8.43 27.41
C SER A 280 -10.30 -9.18 28.15
N ASN A 281 -10.41 -10.50 27.94
CA ASN A 281 -11.38 -11.33 28.61
C ASN A 281 -11.04 -11.54 30.10
N LYS A 282 -9.78 -11.85 30.44
CA LYS A 282 -9.35 -12.04 31.84
C LYS A 282 -9.49 -10.78 32.68
N LEU A 283 -9.12 -9.62 32.12
CA LEU A 283 -9.16 -8.34 32.83
C LEU A 283 -10.48 -7.59 32.67
N ASN A 284 -11.43 -8.12 31.89
CA ASN A 284 -12.69 -7.46 31.55
C ASN A 284 -12.50 -6.00 31.10
N ALA A 285 -11.54 -5.78 30.19
CA ALA A 285 -11.04 -4.46 29.81
C ALA A 285 -10.90 -4.29 28.30
N CYS A 286 -10.98 -3.05 27.82
CA CYS A 286 -10.82 -2.68 26.40
C CYS A 286 -9.36 -2.78 25.90
N LEU A 287 -8.83 -4.00 25.87
CA LEU A 287 -7.45 -4.32 25.48
C LEU A 287 -7.35 -5.08 24.15
N LYS A 288 -8.47 -5.38 23.47
CA LYS A 288 -8.49 -6.09 22.18
C LYS A 288 -7.63 -5.38 21.13
N SER A 289 -7.07 -6.17 20.20
CA SER A 289 -6.26 -5.69 19.07
C SER A 289 -7.01 -4.67 18.20
N ARG A 290 -8.28 -4.95 17.91
CA ARG A 290 -9.21 -4.01 17.28
C ARG A 290 -9.93 -3.19 18.35
N LYS A 291 -10.21 -1.93 18.00
CA LYS A 291 -11.03 -1.04 18.83
C LYS A 291 -12.33 -1.74 19.19
N CYS A 292 -12.67 -1.71 20.47
CA CYS A 292 -13.96 -2.19 20.94
C CYS A 292 -15.08 -1.32 20.34
N VAL A 293 -16.23 -1.94 20.11
CA VAL A 293 -17.46 -1.20 19.76
C VAL A 293 -17.84 -0.25 20.90
N PRO A 294 -18.52 0.88 20.61
CA PRO A 294 -18.91 1.86 21.63
C PRO A 294 -19.62 1.20 22.84
N ASP A 295 -20.56 0.28 22.57
CA ASP A 295 -21.33 -0.43 23.59
C ASP A 295 -20.72 -1.79 23.96
N CYS A 296 -19.40 -1.84 24.11
CA CYS A 296 -18.74 -3.08 24.50
C CYS A 296 -19.09 -3.47 25.95
N GLN A 297 -19.21 -4.77 26.21
CA GLN A 297 -19.55 -5.32 27.54
C GLN A 297 -18.39 -5.32 28.54
N HIS A 298 -17.24 -4.71 28.20
CA HIS A 298 -16.10 -4.67 29.11
C HIS A 298 -16.36 -3.71 30.29
N ARG A 299 -16.01 -4.12 31.51
CA ARG A 299 -16.11 -3.27 32.72
C ARG A 299 -15.19 -2.05 32.61
N PHE A 300 -13.92 -2.28 32.25
CA PHE A 300 -12.92 -1.20 32.18
C PHE A 300 -12.78 -0.67 30.76
N LYS A 301 -13.17 0.60 30.58
CA LYS A 301 -13.18 1.27 29.27
C LYS A 301 -11.80 1.84 28.94
N LYS A 302 -11.66 2.32 27.71
CA LYS A 302 -10.41 2.88 27.18
C LYS A 302 -9.92 4.11 27.97
N ASN A 303 -10.82 4.88 28.58
CA ASN A 303 -10.49 6.11 29.29
C ASN A 303 -9.86 5.85 30.67
N GLU A 304 -9.95 4.62 31.17
CA GLU A 304 -9.28 4.23 32.40
C GLU A 304 -7.76 4.33 32.23
N PHE A 305 -7.08 5.00 33.17
CA PHE A 305 -5.66 5.31 33.05
C PHE A 305 -4.80 4.07 32.80
N TRP A 306 -5.03 2.99 33.56
CA TRP A 306 -4.25 1.76 33.42
C TRP A 306 -4.52 1.03 32.09
N VAL A 307 -5.75 1.11 31.56
CA VAL A 307 -6.10 0.54 30.24
C VAL A 307 -5.43 1.34 29.13
N ALA A 308 -5.39 2.67 29.26
CA ALA A 308 -4.67 3.54 28.35
C ALA A 308 -3.16 3.27 28.40
N ALA A 309 -2.58 3.13 29.60
CA ALA A 309 -1.17 2.81 29.80
C ALA A 309 -0.77 1.46 29.18
N LEU A 310 -1.57 0.40 29.37
CA LEU A 310 -1.31 -0.89 28.72
C LEU A 310 -1.43 -0.84 27.20
N ASN A 311 -2.44 -0.15 26.67
CA ASN A 311 -2.56 0.05 25.23
C ASN A 311 -1.37 0.84 24.66
N LEU A 312 -0.87 1.84 25.41
CA LEU A 312 0.31 2.60 25.06
C LEU A 312 1.58 1.74 25.10
N ALA A 313 1.73 0.88 26.11
CA ALA A 313 2.83 -0.08 26.20
C ALA A 313 2.88 -1.02 24.99
N PHE A 314 1.72 -1.52 24.52
CA PHE A 314 1.68 -2.29 23.27
C PHE A 314 2.16 -1.48 22.06
N VAL A 315 1.81 -0.20 21.95
CA VAL A 315 2.28 0.68 20.87
C VAL A 315 3.80 0.85 20.93
N PHE A 316 4.37 1.12 22.11
CA PHE A 316 5.81 1.23 22.29
C PHE A 316 6.56 -0.06 21.92
N LEU A 317 6.06 -1.22 22.35
CA LEU A 317 6.64 -2.52 22.02
C LEU A 317 6.76 -2.72 20.50
N LYS A 318 5.73 -2.31 19.75
CA LYS A 318 5.71 -2.40 18.28
C LYS A 318 6.70 -1.44 17.62
N HIS A 319 6.80 -0.21 18.13
CA HIS A 319 7.75 0.76 17.59
C HIS A 319 9.21 0.29 17.78
N PHE A 320 9.53 -0.23 18.97
CA PHE A 320 10.85 -0.80 19.26
C PHE A 320 11.16 -2.04 18.40
N SER A 321 10.19 -2.96 18.28
CA SER A 321 10.34 -4.15 17.43
C SER A 321 10.52 -3.80 15.95
N SER A 322 9.85 -2.75 15.47
CA SER A 322 9.95 -2.30 14.06
C SER A 322 11.34 -1.76 13.71
N GLY A 323 12.06 -1.18 14.68
CA GLY A 323 13.48 -0.82 14.52
C GLY A 323 14.39 -2.04 14.42
N LEU A 324 14.09 -3.11 15.17
CA LEU A 324 14.81 -4.38 15.10
C LEU A 324 14.56 -5.12 13.78
N PHE A 325 13.33 -5.17 13.26
CA PHE A 325 13.04 -5.79 11.95
C PHE A 325 13.67 -5.05 10.75
N GLY A 326 13.91 -3.73 10.89
CA GLY A 326 14.67 -2.96 9.89
C GLY A 326 16.11 -3.46 9.71
N SER A 327 16.66 -4.18 10.68
CA SER A 327 18.01 -4.76 10.61
C SER A 327 18.14 -6.02 9.76
N SER A 328 17.03 -6.63 9.34
CA SER A 328 17.01 -7.87 8.55
C SER A 328 17.05 -7.63 7.04
N PHE A 329 16.91 -6.39 6.58
CA PHE A 329 17.14 -6.06 5.18
C PHE A 329 18.65 -5.95 4.96
N PRO A 330 19.25 -6.70 4.01
CA PRO A 330 20.67 -6.58 3.73
C PRO A 330 20.97 -5.13 3.38
N THR A 331 21.94 -4.54 4.08
CA THR A 331 22.57 -3.27 3.75
C THR A 331 23.39 -3.43 2.48
N ASN A 332 22.74 -3.79 1.37
CA ASN A 332 23.34 -3.61 0.07
C ASN A 332 23.34 -2.11 -0.15
N ARG A 333 24.51 -1.52 0.08
CA ARG A 333 24.83 -0.13 -0.25
C ARG A 333 24.08 0.25 -1.52
N CYS A 334 23.20 1.24 -1.43
CA CYS A 334 22.75 1.96 -2.60
C CYS A 334 24.03 2.36 -3.37
N PRO A 335 24.17 2.05 -4.67
CA PRO A 335 25.33 2.52 -5.42
C PRO A 335 25.37 4.03 -5.28
N ARG A 336 26.48 4.55 -4.75
CA ARG A 336 26.72 5.99 -4.63
C ARG A 336 26.44 6.60 -5.99
N ILE A 337 25.41 7.44 -6.07
CA ILE A 337 25.32 8.45 -7.12
C ILE A 337 26.46 9.41 -6.79
N ARG A 338 27.66 9.13 -7.30
CA ARG A 338 28.64 10.20 -7.50
C ARG A 338 28.09 11.00 -8.67
N LEU A 339 27.81 12.26 -8.40
CA LEU A 339 27.41 13.27 -9.37
C LEU A 339 28.30 13.22 -10.62
#